data_AF-A0A4U0W0V5-F1
#
_entry.id   AF-A0A4U0W0V5-F1
#
_cell.length_a   1.000
_cell.length_b   1.000
_cell.length_c   1.000
_cell.angle_alpha   90.00
_cell.angle_beta   90.00
_cell.angle_gamma   90.00
#
_symmetry.space_group_name_H-M   'P 1'
#
loop_
_entity.id
_entity.type
_entity.pdbx_description
1 polymer ?
#
loop_
_entity_poly.entity_id
_entity_poly.type
_entity_poly.pdbx_seq_one_letter_code
_entity_poly.pdbx_strand_id
1 'polypeptide(L)'
;MSKYSLAEAITPSRKAVPPRKAKGRKGGDIELPDYISPEPKNAAERRDWDRMSSRMEGFHTYFRASFKQLFELADGSFAKHGLSVKDFMGVAESFHEHLGFHHGIEEQHIFPVLAKRMPQFRDDHQEEHDAIHKGMDELQMLISRYRSDPTSYSPDDFRRNLASWGPLLFYHLDAEVETLKPEILRRYWTIGEVRRLPM
;
A
#
# COMPACT_ATOMS: atom_id res chain seq x y z
N MET A 1 -23.89 16.96 -3.06
CA MET A 1 -22.96 16.22 -2.20
C MET A 1 -22.55 14.96 -2.94
N SER A 2 -21.26 14.62 -2.93
CA SER A 2 -20.80 13.42 -3.62
C SER A 2 -21.44 12.16 -3.04
N LYS A 3 -21.77 11.19 -3.90
CA LYS A 3 -22.32 9.90 -3.46
C LYS A 3 -21.26 8.97 -2.85
N TYR A 4 -19.98 9.33 -2.92
CA TYR A 4 -18.88 8.57 -2.33
C TYR A 4 -18.47 9.21 -1.00
N SER A 5 -18.51 8.43 0.07
CA SER A 5 -18.08 8.89 1.39
C SER A 5 -16.62 8.51 1.68
N LEU A 6 -15.94 9.32 2.50
CA LEU A 6 -14.61 8.98 2.98
C LEU A 6 -14.63 7.68 3.77
N ALA A 7 -15.64 7.50 4.63
CA ALA A 7 -15.78 6.33 5.49
C ALA A 7 -15.78 5.02 4.68
N GLU A 8 -16.55 4.97 3.58
CA GLU A 8 -16.54 3.80 2.68
C GLU A 8 -15.20 3.65 1.97
N ALA A 9 -14.61 4.74 1.48
CA ALA A 9 -13.36 4.72 0.73
C ALA A 9 -12.14 4.27 1.55
N ILE A 10 -12.19 4.39 2.89
CA ILE A 10 -11.08 3.99 3.78
C ILE A 10 -11.38 2.73 4.59
N THR A 11 -12.57 2.13 4.44
CA THR A 11 -12.90 0.89 5.15
C THR A 11 -12.11 -0.27 4.52
N PRO A 12 -11.16 -0.91 5.24
CA PRO A 12 -10.31 -1.93 4.66
C PRO A 12 -11.11 -3.10 4.07
N SER A 13 -10.83 -3.46 2.81
CA SER A 13 -11.47 -4.59 2.13
C SER A 13 -10.66 -5.13 0.94
N ARG A 14 -10.32 -6.43 0.98
CA ARG A 14 -9.72 -7.17 -0.15
C ARG A 14 -10.74 -7.75 -1.14
N LYS A 15 -12.05 -7.58 -0.91
CA LYS A 15 -13.11 -8.33 -1.62
C LYS A 15 -13.09 -8.17 -3.15
N ALA A 16 -12.57 -7.06 -3.66
CA ALA A 16 -12.54 -6.75 -5.08
C ALA A 16 -11.39 -7.44 -5.84
N VAL A 17 -10.41 -8.04 -5.14
CA VAL A 17 -9.26 -8.72 -5.76
C VAL A 17 -9.54 -10.22 -5.81
N PRO A 18 -9.84 -10.79 -7.00
CA PRO A 18 -9.95 -12.23 -7.13
C PRO A 18 -8.56 -12.87 -6.97
N PRO A 19 -8.45 -14.02 -6.29
CA PRO A 19 -7.18 -14.73 -6.20
C PRO A 19 -6.69 -15.09 -7.60
N ARG A 20 -5.39 -14.94 -7.86
CA ARG A 20 -4.79 -15.30 -9.14
C ARG A 20 -5.05 -16.78 -9.37
N LYS A 21 -5.62 -17.12 -10.53
CA LYS A 21 -5.77 -18.53 -10.94
C LYS A 21 -4.40 -19.17 -10.83
N ALA A 22 -4.27 -20.17 -9.95
CA ALA A 22 -3.02 -20.87 -9.71
C ALA A 22 -2.44 -21.36 -11.05
N LYS A 23 -1.49 -20.62 -11.63
CA LYS A 23 -0.61 -21.18 -12.65
C LYS A 23 0.21 -22.21 -11.90
N GLY A 24 -0.10 -23.49 -12.15
CA GLY A 24 0.26 -24.64 -11.31
C GLY A 24 1.50 -24.42 -10.47
N ARG A 25 1.34 -24.54 -9.14
CA ARG A 25 2.39 -24.47 -8.11
C ARG A 25 3.68 -25.15 -8.60
N LYS A 26 4.58 -24.39 -9.23
CA LYS A 26 5.92 -24.84 -9.59
C LYS A 26 6.85 -24.38 -8.49
N GLY A 27 6.95 -25.22 -7.48
CA GLY A 27 7.62 -24.95 -6.22
C GLY A 27 6.72 -25.50 -5.14
N GLY A 28 7.04 -26.71 -4.67
CA GLY A 28 6.38 -27.24 -3.47
C GLY A 28 6.47 -26.18 -2.39
N ASP A 29 5.35 -25.95 -1.69
CA ASP A 29 5.34 -25.11 -0.50
C ASP A 29 6.55 -25.53 0.33
N ILE A 30 7.52 -24.63 0.51
CA ILE A 30 8.75 -24.96 1.22
C ILE A 30 8.28 -25.38 2.61
N GLU A 31 8.54 -26.63 2.98
CA GLU A 31 8.26 -27.13 4.31
C GLU A 31 9.03 -26.22 5.26
N LEU A 32 8.28 -25.35 5.94
CA LEU A 32 8.87 -24.38 6.84
C LEU A 32 9.52 -25.17 7.97
N PRO A 33 10.70 -24.76 8.44
CA PRO A 33 11.26 -25.38 9.61
C PRO A 33 10.23 -25.33 10.76
N ASP A 34 10.00 -26.45 11.43
CA ASP A 34 9.19 -26.49 12.67
C ASP A 34 9.80 -25.61 13.79
N TYR A 35 11.01 -25.10 13.55
CA TYR A 35 11.73 -24.21 14.43
C TYR A 35 11.27 -22.75 14.28
N ILE A 36 10.69 -22.23 15.35
CA ILE A 36 10.46 -20.79 15.53
C ILE A 36 11.70 -20.18 16.18
N SER A 37 12.23 -19.10 15.60
CA SER A 37 13.32 -18.34 16.21
C SER A 37 12.98 -17.93 17.65
N PRO A 38 13.95 -17.88 18.57
CA PRO A 38 13.71 -17.58 19.98
C PRO A 38 13.23 -16.14 20.18
N GLU A 39 12.65 -15.88 21.35
CA GLU A 39 12.29 -14.53 21.78
C GLU A 39 13.53 -13.60 21.75
N PRO A 40 13.34 -12.31 21.44
CA PRO A 40 14.44 -11.34 21.45
C PRO A 40 15.06 -11.22 22.85
N LYS A 41 16.38 -11.40 22.95
CA LYS A 41 17.10 -11.48 24.22
C LYS A 41 17.23 -10.14 24.93
N ASN A 42 17.20 -9.06 24.16
CA ASN A 42 17.38 -7.70 24.67
C ASN A 42 16.64 -6.68 23.78
N ALA A 43 16.66 -5.41 24.18
CA ALA A 43 15.97 -4.35 23.47
C ALA A 43 16.51 -4.08 22.06
N ALA A 44 17.80 -4.35 21.81
CA ALA A 44 18.38 -4.18 20.47
C ALA A 44 17.85 -5.24 19.50
N GLU A 45 17.81 -6.50 19.93
CA GLU A 45 17.21 -7.58 19.11
C GLU A 45 15.71 -7.33 18.87
N ARG A 46 14.96 -6.80 19.86
CA ARG A 46 13.55 -6.42 19.64
C ARG A 46 13.42 -5.43 18.50
N ARG A 47 14.21 -4.34 18.52
CA ARG A 47 14.21 -3.34 17.44
C ARG A 47 14.58 -3.92 16.08
N ASP A 48 15.52 -4.87 16.04
CA ASP A 48 15.91 -5.54 14.80
C ASP A 48 14.74 -6.34 14.20
N TRP A 49 13.97 -7.04 15.05
CA TRP A 49 12.77 -7.75 14.63
C TRP A 49 11.64 -6.80 14.21
N ASP A 50 11.44 -5.71 14.95
CA ASP A 50 10.40 -4.71 14.69
C ASP A 50 10.70 -3.84 13.47
N ARG A 51 11.96 -3.79 13.01
CA ARG A 51 12.45 -2.85 12.00
C ARG A 51 11.60 -2.87 10.73
N MET A 52 11.21 -4.05 10.27
CA MET A 52 10.46 -4.21 9.03
C MET A 52 9.07 -3.61 9.15
N SER A 53 8.26 -4.09 10.10
CA SER A 53 6.90 -3.61 10.31
C SER A 53 6.86 -2.14 10.75
N SER A 54 7.79 -1.70 11.59
CA SER A 54 7.83 -0.31 12.09
C SER A 54 8.17 0.68 10.99
N ARG A 55 9.13 0.34 10.11
CA ARG A 55 9.49 1.21 8.99
C ARG A 55 8.37 1.24 7.94
N MET A 56 7.77 0.08 7.67
CA MET A 56 6.64 -0.02 6.76
C MET A 56 5.46 0.83 7.22
N GLU A 57 5.08 0.70 8.50
CA GLU A 57 3.99 1.46 9.09
C GLU A 57 4.24 2.99 9.06
N GLY A 58 5.51 3.42 9.12
CA GLY A 58 5.89 4.82 8.93
C GLY A 58 5.51 5.36 7.55
N PHE A 59 5.82 4.63 6.48
CA PHE A 59 5.39 4.98 5.12
C PHE A 59 3.87 4.89 4.99
N HIS A 60 3.27 3.83 5.51
CA HIS A 60 1.83 3.58 5.40
C HIS A 60 1.00 4.63 6.14
N THR A 61 1.46 5.12 7.28
CA THR A 61 0.84 6.24 8.00
C THR A 61 0.76 7.49 7.11
N TYR A 62 1.83 7.81 6.39
CA TYR A 62 1.85 8.92 5.45
C TYR A 62 0.85 8.73 4.30
N PHE A 63 0.77 7.53 3.72
CA PHE A 63 -0.18 7.25 2.63
C PHE A 63 -1.64 7.31 3.10
N ARG A 64 -1.96 6.76 4.27
CA ARG A 64 -3.31 6.86 4.86
C ARG A 64 -3.71 8.32 5.10
N ALA A 65 -2.78 9.16 5.59
CA ALA A 65 -3.04 10.58 5.80
C ALA A 65 -3.22 11.34 4.48
N SER A 66 -2.33 11.12 3.51
CA SER A 66 -2.36 11.78 2.19
C SER A 66 -3.62 11.41 1.41
N PHE A 67 -4.02 10.15 1.42
CA PHE A 67 -5.26 9.70 0.78
C PHE A 67 -6.49 10.40 1.38
N LYS A 68 -6.59 10.45 2.71
CA LYS A 68 -7.70 11.13 3.40
C LYS A 68 -7.76 12.61 3.02
N GLN A 69 -6.62 13.29 3.04
CA GLN A 69 -6.52 14.69 2.64
C GLN A 69 -7.02 14.91 1.20
N LEU A 70 -6.58 14.07 0.25
CA LEU A 70 -7.03 14.16 -1.14
C LEU A 70 -8.56 14.00 -1.25
N PHE A 71 -9.10 12.99 -0.59
CA PHE A 71 -10.53 12.70 -0.65
C PHE A 71 -11.37 13.83 -0.04
N GLU A 72 -10.96 14.36 1.12
CA GLU A 72 -11.62 15.47 1.80
C GLU A 72 -11.62 16.74 0.94
N LEU A 73 -10.44 17.13 0.44
CA LEU A 73 -10.28 18.34 -0.37
C LEU A 73 -10.99 18.26 -1.74
N ALA A 74 -11.22 17.06 -2.26
CA ALA A 74 -11.79 16.84 -3.59
C ALA A 74 -13.21 17.41 -3.81
N ASP A 75 -13.92 17.87 -2.78
CA ASP A 75 -15.19 18.60 -2.97
C ASP A 75 -15.01 20.08 -3.39
N GLY A 76 -13.79 20.50 -3.67
CA GLY A 76 -13.47 21.90 -3.98
C GLY A 76 -13.06 22.71 -2.76
N SER A 77 -13.10 22.13 -1.56
CA SER A 77 -12.63 22.81 -0.34
C SER A 77 -11.14 23.16 -0.37
N PHE A 78 -10.32 22.57 -1.25
CA PHE A 78 -8.96 23.04 -1.55
C PHE A 78 -8.90 24.54 -1.85
N ALA A 79 -9.94 25.14 -2.44
CA ALA A 79 -9.99 26.58 -2.72
C ALA A 79 -10.00 27.43 -1.45
N LYS A 80 -10.53 26.91 -0.34
CA LYS A 80 -10.49 27.58 0.98
C LYS A 80 -9.07 27.64 1.55
N HIS A 81 -8.19 26.77 1.06
CA HIS A 81 -6.77 26.74 1.38
C HIS A 81 -5.92 27.52 0.37
N GLY A 82 -6.56 28.31 -0.52
CA GLY A 82 -5.88 29.12 -1.53
C GLY A 82 -5.35 28.32 -2.72
N LEU A 83 -5.73 27.06 -2.86
CA LEU A 83 -5.30 26.20 -3.97
C LEU A 83 -6.23 26.37 -5.17
N SER A 84 -5.66 26.51 -6.37
CA SER A 84 -6.38 26.28 -7.61
C SER A 84 -6.59 24.77 -7.87
N VAL A 85 -7.42 24.42 -8.85
CA VAL A 85 -7.52 23.02 -9.32
C VAL A 85 -6.15 22.48 -9.75
N LYS A 86 -5.31 23.29 -10.42
CA LYS A 86 -3.98 22.87 -10.85
C LYS A 86 -3.07 22.58 -9.65
N ASP A 87 -3.13 23.41 -8.61
CA ASP A 87 -2.36 23.18 -7.39
C ASP A 87 -2.83 21.92 -6.66
N PHE A 88 -4.16 21.71 -6.57
CA PHE A 88 -4.73 20.49 -6.01
C PHE A 88 -4.33 19.24 -6.80
N MET A 89 -4.29 19.31 -8.14
CA MET A 89 -3.75 18.22 -8.96
C MET A 89 -2.26 17.98 -8.71
N GLY A 90 -1.48 19.00 -8.38
CA GLY A 90 -0.08 18.82 -7.93
C GLY A 90 0.03 18.06 -6.61
N VAL A 91 -0.90 18.29 -5.67
CA VAL A 91 -0.96 17.50 -4.42
C VAL A 91 -1.30 16.03 -4.72
N ALA A 92 -2.26 15.79 -5.61
CA ALA A 92 -2.63 14.43 -6.04
C ALA A 92 -1.49 13.70 -6.77
N GLU A 93 -0.77 14.41 -7.64
CA GLU A 93 0.41 13.92 -8.37
C GLU A 93 1.52 13.51 -7.41
N SER A 94 1.79 14.31 -6.38
CA SER A 94 2.78 13.96 -5.35
C SER A 94 2.41 12.69 -4.58
N PHE A 95 1.14 12.50 -4.21
CA PHE A 95 0.70 11.26 -3.59
C PHE A 95 0.87 10.05 -4.53
N HIS A 96 0.47 10.20 -5.80
CA HIS A 96 0.60 9.16 -6.81
C HIS A 96 2.07 8.73 -7.01
N GLU A 97 2.97 9.70 -7.19
CA GLU A 97 4.40 9.44 -7.38
C GLU A 97 5.04 8.74 -6.18
N HIS A 98 4.77 9.22 -4.95
CA HIS A 98 5.33 8.61 -3.75
C HIS A 98 4.82 7.19 -3.51
N LEU A 99 3.53 6.95 -3.71
CA LEU A 99 2.95 5.61 -3.57
C LEU A 99 3.53 4.65 -4.63
N GLY A 100 3.65 5.12 -5.88
CA GLY A 100 4.22 4.32 -6.97
C GLY A 100 5.70 4.01 -6.78
N PHE A 101 6.48 4.97 -6.27
CA PHE A 101 7.88 4.73 -5.93
C PHE A 101 8.04 3.71 -4.80
N HIS A 102 7.21 3.82 -3.76
CA HIS A 102 7.19 2.89 -2.64
C HIS A 102 6.90 1.45 -3.06
N HIS A 103 5.79 1.22 -3.79
CA HIS A 103 5.49 -0.10 -4.35
C HIS A 103 6.57 -0.58 -5.30
N GLY A 104 7.14 0.32 -6.12
CA GLY A 104 8.22 -0.02 -7.03
C GLY A 104 9.46 -0.57 -6.31
N ILE A 105 9.84 0.00 -5.17
CA ILE A 105 10.94 -0.51 -4.34
C ILE A 105 10.59 -1.89 -3.76
N GLU A 106 9.37 -2.05 -3.27
CA GLU A 106 8.89 -3.32 -2.72
C GLU A 106 8.95 -4.44 -3.74
N GLU A 107 8.33 -4.24 -4.88
CA GLU A 107 8.23 -5.22 -5.97
C GLU A 107 9.60 -5.60 -6.54
N GLN A 108 10.51 -4.62 -6.66
CA GLN A 108 11.82 -4.84 -7.27
C GLN A 108 12.85 -5.42 -6.29
N HIS A 109 12.74 -5.12 -5.00
CA HIS A 109 13.83 -5.35 -4.05
C HIS A 109 13.43 -6.10 -2.77
N ILE A 110 12.18 -6.00 -2.32
CA ILE A 110 11.75 -6.53 -1.03
C ILE A 110 10.94 -7.82 -1.19
N PHE A 111 9.85 -7.77 -1.96
CA PHE A 111 8.94 -8.90 -2.18
C PHE A 111 9.69 -10.11 -2.74
N PRO A 112 10.60 -9.99 -3.72
CA PRO A 112 11.35 -11.15 -4.23
C PRO A 112 12.21 -11.84 -3.17
N VAL A 113 12.67 -11.13 -2.14
CA VAL A 113 13.45 -11.70 -1.04
C VAL A 113 12.54 -12.40 -0.04
N LEU A 114 11.44 -11.74 0.38
CA LEU A 114 10.49 -12.29 1.34
C LEU A 114 9.75 -13.51 0.77
N ALA A 115 9.35 -13.45 -0.50
CA ALA A 115 8.66 -14.51 -1.24
C ALA A 115 9.41 -15.86 -1.27
N LYS A 116 10.72 -15.87 -1.00
CA LYS A 116 11.51 -17.11 -0.90
C LYS A 116 11.05 -17.98 0.27
N ARG A 117 10.45 -17.41 1.30
CA ARG A 117 9.96 -18.14 2.49
C ARG A 117 8.50 -17.82 2.83
N MET A 118 7.99 -16.67 2.36
CA MET A 118 6.68 -16.13 2.70
C MET A 118 5.87 -15.92 1.40
N PRO A 119 5.18 -16.97 0.90
CA PRO A 119 4.53 -16.95 -0.41
C PRO A 119 3.48 -15.83 -0.59
N GLN A 120 2.91 -15.32 0.49
CA GLN A 120 1.98 -14.19 0.47
C GLN A 120 2.56 -12.91 -0.17
N PHE A 121 3.88 -12.71 -0.15
CA PHE A 121 4.52 -11.58 -0.85
C PHE A 121 4.64 -11.78 -2.37
N ARG A 122 4.58 -13.04 -2.84
CA ARG A 122 4.55 -13.35 -4.28
C ARG A 122 3.12 -13.32 -4.83
N ASP A 123 2.18 -13.73 -4.00
CA ASP A 123 0.82 -14.02 -4.42
C ASP A 123 -0.12 -12.91 -3.90
N ASP A 124 -0.44 -12.90 -2.61
CA ASP A 124 -1.48 -12.02 -2.05
C ASP A 124 -1.15 -10.51 -2.16
N HIS A 125 0.01 -10.08 -1.67
CA HIS A 125 0.41 -8.66 -1.68
C HIS A 125 0.72 -8.15 -3.10
N GLN A 126 1.26 -9.01 -3.96
CA GLN A 126 1.48 -8.66 -5.36
C GLN A 126 0.15 -8.47 -6.12
N GLU A 127 -0.86 -9.31 -5.86
CA GLU A 127 -2.20 -9.12 -6.43
C GLU A 127 -2.86 -7.82 -5.97
N GLU A 128 -2.62 -7.44 -4.71
CA GLU A 128 -3.07 -6.17 -4.15
C GLU A 128 -2.43 -4.98 -4.88
N HIS A 129 -1.10 -5.00 -5.05
CA HIS A 129 -0.38 -3.98 -5.83
C HIS A 129 -0.90 -3.88 -7.27
N ASP A 130 -1.06 -5.02 -7.97
CA ASP A 130 -1.55 -5.05 -9.36
C ASP A 130 -2.93 -4.39 -9.50
N ALA A 131 -3.79 -4.52 -8.49
CA ALA A 131 -5.12 -3.89 -8.48
C ALA A 131 -5.05 -2.42 -8.07
N ILE A 132 -4.19 -2.05 -7.12
CA ILE A 132 -3.96 -0.65 -6.72
C ILE A 132 -3.36 0.15 -7.89
N HIS A 133 -2.37 -0.39 -8.60
CA HIS A 133 -1.77 0.25 -9.77
C HIS A 133 -2.80 0.58 -10.86
N LYS A 134 -3.79 -0.28 -11.11
CA LYS A 134 -4.88 0.05 -12.05
C LYS A 134 -5.71 1.26 -11.62
N GLY A 135 -5.97 1.39 -10.32
CA GLY A 135 -6.65 2.55 -9.76
C GLY A 135 -5.81 3.82 -9.88
N MET A 136 -4.51 3.69 -9.66
CA MET A 136 -3.52 4.76 -9.81
C MET A 136 -3.37 5.22 -11.27
N ASP A 137 -3.41 4.32 -12.24
CA ASP A 137 -3.36 4.67 -13.66
C ASP A 137 -4.55 5.57 -14.05
N GLU A 138 -5.77 5.25 -13.60
CA GLU A 138 -6.93 6.13 -13.82
C GLU A 138 -6.78 7.46 -13.06
N LEU A 139 -6.23 7.45 -11.84
CA LEU A 139 -5.95 8.68 -11.11
C LEU A 139 -5.00 9.60 -11.89
N GLN A 140 -3.92 9.05 -12.46
CA GLN A 140 -2.97 9.79 -13.28
C GLN A 140 -3.64 10.40 -14.53
N MET A 141 -4.55 9.66 -15.18
CA MET A 141 -5.34 10.18 -16.29
C MET A 141 -6.23 11.36 -15.87
N LEU A 142 -6.89 11.26 -14.71
CA LEU A 142 -7.70 12.35 -14.16
C LEU A 142 -6.85 13.59 -13.82
N ILE A 143 -5.69 13.38 -13.20
CA ILE A 143 -4.72 14.44 -12.89
C ILE A 143 -4.32 15.17 -14.17
N SER A 144 -3.86 14.45 -15.19
CA SER A 144 -3.46 15.06 -16.46
C SER A 144 -4.60 15.82 -17.13
N ARG A 145 -5.82 15.26 -17.13
CA ARG A 145 -7.02 15.90 -17.68
C ARG A 145 -7.31 17.23 -16.96
N TYR A 146 -7.44 17.23 -15.64
CA TYR A 146 -7.82 18.41 -14.87
C TYR A 146 -6.72 19.47 -14.80
N ARG A 147 -5.45 19.08 -14.97
CA ARG A 147 -4.36 20.05 -15.19
C ARG A 147 -4.49 20.75 -16.54
N SER A 148 -4.85 20.01 -17.59
CA SER A 148 -4.99 20.55 -18.95
C SER A 148 -6.24 21.42 -19.12
N ASP A 149 -7.36 21.02 -18.51
CA ASP A 149 -8.61 21.77 -18.49
C ASP A 149 -9.19 21.80 -17.06
N PRO A 150 -8.78 22.78 -16.24
CA PRO A 150 -9.28 22.97 -14.89
C PRO A 150 -10.80 23.18 -14.80
N THR A 151 -11.42 23.67 -15.87
CA THR A 151 -12.87 23.93 -15.89
C THR A 151 -13.69 22.65 -15.97
N SER A 152 -13.05 21.54 -16.40
CA SER A 152 -13.66 20.21 -16.44
C SER A 152 -13.61 19.45 -15.11
N TYR A 153 -13.06 20.05 -14.04
CA TYR A 153 -12.91 19.38 -12.74
C TYR A 153 -14.24 18.88 -12.18
N SER A 154 -14.27 17.60 -11.82
CA SER A 154 -15.43 16.93 -11.23
C SER A 154 -15.05 16.30 -9.90
N PRO A 155 -15.56 16.83 -8.76
CA PRO A 155 -15.42 16.20 -7.45
C PRO A 155 -15.85 14.74 -7.41
N ASP A 156 -16.95 14.42 -8.11
CA ASP A 156 -17.53 13.09 -8.12
C ASP A 156 -16.69 12.08 -8.89
N ASP A 157 -16.09 12.49 -10.01
CA ASP A 157 -15.19 11.62 -10.77
C ASP A 157 -13.91 11.34 -9.99
N PHE A 158 -13.36 12.37 -9.33
CA PHE A 158 -12.14 12.22 -8.54
C PHE A 158 -12.38 11.33 -7.31
N ARG A 159 -13.45 11.58 -6.54
CA ARG A 159 -13.83 10.74 -5.39
C ARG A 159 -14.24 9.33 -5.80
N ARG A 160 -14.89 9.15 -6.96
CA ARG A 160 -15.19 7.81 -7.51
C ARG A 160 -13.91 7.01 -7.68
N ASN A 161 -12.91 7.58 -8.35
CA ASN A 161 -11.65 6.88 -8.59
C ASN A 161 -11.00 6.48 -7.27
N LEU A 162 -10.80 7.42 -6.34
CA LEU A 162 -10.24 7.10 -5.02
C LEU A 162 -11.04 6.01 -4.29
N ALA A 163 -12.38 6.10 -4.28
CA ALA A 163 -13.24 5.11 -3.63
C ALA A 163 -13.18 3.72 -4.28
N SER A 164 -12.79 3.62 -5.56
CA SER A 164 -12.75 2.34 -6.28
C SER A 164 -11.61 1.42 -5.82
N TRP A 165 -10.53 1.98 -5.29
CA TRP A 165 -9.33 1.23 -4.88
C TRP A 165 -8.84 1.56 -3.46
N GLY A 166 -9.34 2.64 -2.84
CA GLY A 166 -9.06 3.01 -1.45
C GLY A 166 -9.29 1.89 -0.43
N PRO A 167 -10.43 1.17 -0.45
CA PRO A 167 -10.65 0.05 0.47
C PRO A 167 -9.57 -1.03 0.39
N LEU A 168 -9.09 -1.29 -0.82
CA LEU A 168 -8.01 -2.25 -1.06
C LEU A 168 -6.67 -1.71 -0.58
N LEU A 169 -6.35 -0.45 -0.88
CA LEU A 169 -5.15 0.21 -0.37
C LEU A 169 -5.10 0.10 1.16
N PHE A 170 -6.15 0.53 1.86
CA PHE A 170 -6.18 0.50 3.32
C PHE A 170 -6.05 -0.93 3.88
N TYR A 171 -6.66 -1.92 3.23
CA TYR A 171 -6.43 -3.33 3.58
C TYR A 171 -4.99 -3.75 3.40
N HIS A 172 -4.40 -3.46 2.24
CA HIS A 172 -3.04 -3.83 1.90
C HIS A 172 -2.04 -3.23 2.90
N LEU A 173 -2.15 -1.93 3.17
CA LEU A 173 -1.29 -1.22 4.10
C LEU A 173 -1.30 -1.85 5.51
N ASP A 174 -2.46 -2.33 5.97
CA ASP A 174 -2.58 -3.01 7.27
C ASP A 174 -2.04 -4.45 7.20
N ALA A 175 -2.46 -5.22 6.19
CA ALA A 175 -2.13 -6.63 6.04
C ALA A 175 -0.64 -6.88 5.85
N GLU A 176 0.04 -6.01 5.12
CA GLU A 176 1.48 -6.12 4.92
C GLU A 176 2.25 -5.89 6.23
N VAL A 177 1.90 -4.84 6.99
CA VAL A 177 2.51 -4.54 8.29
C VAL A 177 2.33 -5.70 9.25
N GLU A 178 1.12 -6.28 9.31
CA GLU A 178 0.84 -7.49 10.11
C GLU A 178 1.72 -8.68 9.69
N THR A 179 1.91 -8.87 8.39
CA THR A 179 2.73 -9.95 7.85
C THR A 179 4.22 -9.76 8.17
N LEU A 180 4.68 -8.52 8.27
CA LEU A 180 6.05 -8.14 8.62
C LEU A 180 6.33 -8.10 10.12
N LYS A 181 5.36 -8.42 10.98
CA LYS A 181 5.56 -8.40 12.44
C LYS A 181 6.53 -9.48 12.92
N PRO A 182 7.23 -9.24 14.05
CA PRO A 182 8.16 -10.19 14.65
C PRO A 182 7.61 -11.60 14.85
N GLU A 183 6.36 -11.71 15.29
CA GLU A 183 5.69 -12.99 15.62
C GLU A 183 5.48 -13.87 14.37
N ILE A 184 5.38 -13.23 13.20
CA ILE A 184 5.30 -13.90 11.90
C ILE A 184 6.71 -14.16 11.37
N LEU A 185 7.57 -13.14 11.30
CA LEU A 185 8.92 -13.25 10.73
C LEU A 185 9.78 -14.33 11.40
N ARG A 186 9.64 -14.51 12.72
CA ARG A 186 10.38 -15.54 13.47
C ARG A 186 10.09 -16.97 13.06
N ARG A 187 8.99 -17.24 12.37
CA ARG A 187 8.67 -18.55 11.80
C ARG A 187 9.48 -18.86 10.54
N TYR A 188 10.06 -17.83 9.91
CA TYR A 188 10.71 -17.94 8.61
C TYR A 188 12.20 -17.58 8.65
N TRP A 189 12.62 -16.78 9.62
CA TRP A 189 13.94 -16.16 9.64
C TRP A 189 14.59 -16.29 11.02
N THR A 190 15.93 -16.25 11.03
CA THR A 190 16.73 -16.00 12.24
C THR A 190 17.02 -14.51 12.40
N ILE A 191 17.41 -14.09 13.62
CA ILE A 191 17.78 -12.68 13.88
C ILE A 191 18.93 -12.19 12.98
N GLY A 192 19.90 -13.06 12.69
CA GLY A 192 21.00 -12.72 11.79
C GLY A 192 20.57 -12.51 10.33
N GLU A 193 19.50 -13.19 9.91
CA GLU A 193 18.92 -13.01 8.57
C GLU A 193 18.01 -11.78 8.51
N VAL A 194 17.16 -11.53 9.51
CA VAL A 194 16.28 -10.35 9.54
C VAL A 194 17.06 -9.04 9.50
N ARG A 195 18.22 -8.98 10.15
CA ARG A 195 19.14 -7.83 10.07
C ARG A 195 19.61 -7.51 8.65
N ARG A 196 19.58 -8.50 7.75
CA ARG A 196 20.03 -8.38 6.35
C ARG A 196 18.87 -8.26 5.36
N LEU A 197 17.62 -8.35 5.82
CA LEU A 197 16.47 -8.14 4.93
C LEU A 197 16.47 -6.70 4.40
N PRO A 198 16.17 -6.49 3.11
CA PRO A 198 16.03 -5.16 2.54
C PRO A 198 14.79 -4.47 3.10
N MET A 199 14.91 -3.17 3.38
CA MET A 199 13.82 -2.25 3.70
C MET A 199 14.29 -0.81 3.48
#